data_AF-A0A5D8QI71-F1
#
_entry.id   AF-A0A5D8QI71-F1
#
_cell.length_a   1.000
_cell.length_b   1.000
_cell.length_c   1.000
_cell.angle_alpha   90.00
_cell.angle_beta   90.00
_cell.angle_gamma   90.00
#
_symmetry.space_group_name_H-M   'P 1'
#
loop_
_entity.id
_entity.type
_entity.pdbx_description
1 polymer ?
#
loop_
_entity_poly.entity_id
_entity_poly.type
_entity_poly.pdbx_seq_one_letter_code
_entity_poly.pdbx_strand_id
1 'polypeptide(L)'
;MSNSLMVKYDTAFGAVEITAEDVKKYLVRGGGNITDQEIKLFLELCKYQKLNPFVGECYPIKFGNDFQLVVGYETYKRRAEENPTYAGRKSGIVVLRGDQVVQKEGTCLYPKEELIGGWCRVFRKKNGEIEETYKEVSLKEYDKGQANWKTKPCTMIEKVAVSQALRAAFPRDYEGLYTVEEAGPEGYVDADYHVVEEDEPITQEQRQQMFALAQANFGKKKGNELIASLIAEEGFQSTTGMPTSVYKRVMEKIQEAIDKAKSGDESLNDEDKGNES
;
A
#
# COMPACT_ATOMS: atom_id res chain seq x y z
N MET A 1 2.24 23.32 -24.32
CA MET A 1 2.93 23.61 -23.04
C MET A 1 2.21 22.80 -21.98
N SER A 2 2.82 21.72 -21.49
CA SER A 2 2.19 20.88 -20.45
C SER A 2 2.26 21.65 -19.14
N ASN A 3 1.12 21.93 -18.51
CA ASN A 3 1.09 22.43 -17.13
C ASN A 3 1.63 21.32 -16.24
N SER A 4 2.92 21.36 -15.93
CA SER A 4 3.52 20.47 -14.95
C SER A 4 2.89 20.78 -13.58
N LEU A 5 2.06 19.88 -13.09
CA LEU A 5 1.51 19.94 -11.74
C LEU A 5 2.68 19.82 -10.76
N MET A 6 2.98 20.92 -10.05
CA MET A 6 4.06 21.02 -9.09
C MET A 6 3.58 21.82 -7.87
N VAL A 7 3.99 21.38 -6.67
CA VAL A 7 3.80 22.11 -5.42
C VAL A 7 5.14 22.30 -4.71
N LYS A 8 5.27 23.45 -4.04
CA LYS A 8 6.38 23.76 -3.13
C LYS A 8 5.83 24.24 -1.80
N TYR A 9 6.33 23.71 -0.69
CA TYR A 9 5.91 24.07 0.66
C TYR A 9 6.93 23.61 1.71
N ASP A 10 6.86 24.19 2.91
CA ASP A 10 7.71 23.83 4.02
C ASP A 10 7.06 22.78 4.92
N THR A 11 7.86 21.82 5.38
CA THR A 11 7.48 20.74 6.30
C THR A 11 8.38 20.78 7.55
N ALA A 12 8.08 19.93 8.54
CA ALA A 12 8.95 19.74 9.70
C ALA A 12 10.36 19.22 9.32
N PHE A 13 10.51 18.62 8.14
CA PHE A 13 11.77 18.09 7.62
C PHE A 13 12.43 19.01 6.59
N GLY A 14 11.93 20.24 6.42
CA GLY A 14 12.44 21.24 5.48
C GLY A 14 11.54 21.48 4.27
N ALA A 15 12.06 22.27 3.33
CA ALA A 15 11.35 22.62 2.09
C ALA A 15 11.22 21.39 1.18
N VAL A 16 10.02 21.21 0.64
CA VAL A 16 9.66 20.10 -0.23
C VAL A 16 9.17 20.66 -1.57
N GLU A 17 9.68 20.09 -2.66
CA GLU A 17 9.23 20.32 -4.03
C GLU A 17 8.84 18.98 -4.63
N ILE A 18 7.59 18.86 -5.07
CA ILE A 18 7.05 17.62 -5.64
C ILE A 18 6.35 17.95 -6.95
N THR A 19 6.69 17.17 -7.98
CA THR A 19 6.03 17.19 -9.29
C THR A 19 5.10 15.99 -9.46
N ALA A 20 4.19 16.06 -10.43
CA ALA A 20 3.39 14.91 -10.83
C ALA A 20 4.23 13.70 -11.28
N GLU A 21 5.40 13.94 -11.87
CA GLU A 21 6.32 12.87 -12.28
C GLU A 21 6.93 12.18 -11.06
N ASP A 22 7.31 12.93 -10.02
CA ASP A 22 7.81 12.36 -8.76
C ASP A 22 6.78 11.45 -8.11
N VAL A 23 5.51 11.86 -8.11
CA VAL A 23 4.40 11.04 -7.58
C VAL A 23 4.30 9.72 -8.34
N LYS A 24 4.21 9.77 -9.67
CA LYS A 24 4.08 8.58 -10.52
C LYS A 24 5.26 7.62 -10.38
N LYS A 25 6.48 8.16 -10.24
CA LYS A 25 7.71 7.36 -10.28
C LYS A 25 8.12 6.80 -8.93
N TYR A 26 7.89 7.53 -7.84
CA TYR A 26 8.52 7.21 -6.54
C TYR A 26 7.53 7.02 -5.39
N LEU A 27 6.30 7.54 -5.49
CA LEU A 27 5.40 7.62 -4.34
C LEU A 27 4.22 6.66 -4.41
N VAL A 28 3.71 6.36 -5.62
CA VAL A 28 2.56 5.47 -5.80
C VAL A 28 2.87 4.04 -5.35
N ARG A 29 1.97 3.48 -4.54
CA ARG A 29 1.99 2.07 -4.11
C ARG A 29 0.73 1.33 -4.60
N GLY A 30 0.75 0.01 -4.58
CA GLY A 30 -0.39 -0.83 -4.98
C GLY A 30 -0.45 -1.21 -6.46
N GLY A 31 0.47 -0.71 -7.28
CA GLY A 31 0.64 -1.13 -8.68
C GLY A 31 -0.38 -0.58 -9.67
N GLY A 32 -1.35 0.22 -9.23
CA GLY A 32 -2.34 0.88 -10.09
C GLY A 32 -1.85 2.18 -10.73
N ASN A 33 -2.36 2.49 -11.92
CA ASN A 33 -2.11 3.75 -12.61
C ASN A 33 -2.94 4.89 -12.01
N ILE A 34 -2.26 5.88 -11.43
CA ILE A 34 -2.86 7.08 -10.87
C ILE A 34 -3.19 8.12 -11.97
N THR A 35 -4.36 8.74 -11.88
CA THR A 35 -4.81 9.79 -12.81
C THR A 35 -4.24 11.15 -12.44
N ASP A 36 -4.21 12.10 -13.38
CA ASP A 36 -3.73 13.47 -13.10
C ASP A 36 -4.63 14.20 -12.08
N GLN A 37 -5.92 13.85 -11.99
CA GLN A 37 -6.84 14.38 -10.97
C GLN A 37 -6.47 13.88 -9.57
N GLU A 38 -6.20 12.58 -9.44
CA GLU A 38 -5.76 11.95 -8.17
C GLU A 38 -4.40 12.48 -7.72
N ILE A 39 -3.47 12.69 -8.66
CA ILE A 39 -2.19 13.33 -8.37
C ILE A 39 -2.40 14.76 -7.86
N LYS A 40 -3.22 15.55 -8.54
CA LYS A 40 -3.51 16.92 -8.09
C LYS A 40 -4.09 16.92 -6.68
N LEU A 41 -5.04 16.03 -6.40
CA LEU A 41 -5.62 15.87 -5.06
C LEU A 41 -4.55 15.51 -4.02
N PHE A 42 -3.69 14.54 -4.33
CA PHE A 42 -2.58 14.14 -3.44
C PHE A 42 -1.63 15.31 -3.15
N LEU A 43 -1.19 16.04 -4.18
CA LEU A 43 -0.27 17.17 -4.02
C LEU A 43 -0.88 18.31 -3.17
N GLU A 44 -2.15 18.65 -3.40
CA GLU A 44 -2.83 19.68 -2.60
C GLU A 44 -2.99 19.25 -1.14
N LEU A 45 -3.27 17.97 -0.88
CA LEU A 45 -3.35 17.44 0.49
C LEU A 45 -1.99 17.47 1.18
N CYS A 46 -0.91 17.07 0.49
CA CYS A 46 0.44 17.15 1.03
C CYS A 46 0.81 18.59 1.41
N LYS A 47 0.48 19.55 0.55
CA LYS A 47 0.70 20.98 0.78
C LYS A 47 -0.13 21.53 1.93
N TYR A 48 -1.44 21.25 1.95
CA TYR A 48 -2.34 21.72 3.00
C TYR A 48 -1.96 21.18 4.38
N GLN A 49 -1.61 19.90 4.44
CA GLN A 49 -1.23 19.20 5.66
C GLN A 49 0.26 19.34 6.00
N LYS A 50 1.06 19.98 5.16
CA LYS A 50 2.52 20.09 5.31
C LYS A 50 3.21 18.73 5.52
N LEU A 51 2.76 17.72 4.79
CA LEU A 51 3.30 16.36 4.86
C LEU A 51 4.43 16.18 3.86
N ASN A 52 5.50 15.50 4.25
CA ASN A 52 6.60 15.14 3.36
C ASN A 52 6.48 13.68 2.90
N PRO A 53 6.08 13.43 1.64
CA PRO A 53 5.92 12.06 1.16
C PRO A 53 7.25 11.32 0.95
N PHE A 54 8.37 12.04 0.78
CA PHE A 54 9.69 11.42 0.58
C PHE A 54 10.26 10.75 1.83
N VAL A 55 9.79 11.14 3.01
CA VAL A 55 10.16 10.50 4.29
C VAL A 55 9.05 9.59 4.83
N GLY A 56 8.04 9.29 3.99
CA GLY A 56 6.95 8.38 4.33
C GLY A 56 5.84 8.98 5.20
N GLU A 57 5.73 10.31 5.32
CA GLU A 57 4.61 10.90 6.08
C GLU A 57 3.26 10.68 5.39
N CYS A 58 3.25 10.51 4.06
CA CYS A 58 2.09 10.10 3.30
C CYS A 58 2.47 9.51 1.94
N TYR A 59 1.56 8.76 1.33
CA TYR A 59 1.70 8.24 -0.03
C TYR A 59 0.33 7.87 -0.60
N PRO A 60 0.17 7.91 -1.94
CA PRO A 60 -1.01 7.38 -2.59
C PRO A 60 -0.90 5.87 -2.78
N ILE A 61 -1.97 5.15 -2.49
CA ILE A 61 -2.17 3.75 -2.88
C ILE A 61 -3.24 3.72 -3.98
N LYS A 62 -3.04 2.88 -5.00
CA LYS A 62 -4.11 2.53 -5.93
C LYS A 62 -4.17 1.03 -6.21
N PHE A 63 -5.32 0.42 -5.94
CA PHE A 63 -5.62 -0.97 -6.27
C PHE A 63 -6.79 -1.01 -7.25
N GLY A 64 -6.54 -1.47 -8.49
CA GLY A 64 -7.53 -1.36 -9.55
C GLY A 64 -7.93 0.11 -9.78
N ASN A 65 -9.21 0.43 -9.55
CA ASN A 65 -9.73 1.79 -9.66
C ASN A 65 -9.76 2.55 -8.32
N ASP A 66 -9.48 1.89 -7.20
CA ASP A 66 -9.66 2.45 -5.87
C ASP A 66 -8.41 3.23 -5.46
N PHE A 67 -8.51 4.56 -5.52
CA PHE A 67 -7.45 5.48 -5.11
C PHE A 67 -7.63 5.91 -3.66
N GLN A 68 -6.53 5.86 -2.89
CA GLN A 68 -6.53 6.23 -1.49
C GLN A 68 -5.25 6.96 -1.11
N LEU A 69 -5.38 7.96 -0.22
CA LEU A 69 -4.25 8.64 0.40
C LEU A 69 -4.02 8.04 1.78
N VAL A 70 -2.80 7.61 2.05
CA VAL A 70 -2.42 7.07 3.34
C VAL A 70 -1.46 8.01 4.04
N VAL A 71 -1.69 8.24 5.33
CA VAL A 71 -0.84 9.03 6.21
C VAL A 71 -0.04 8.06 7.06
N GLY A 72 1.29 8.19 7.05
CA GLY A 72 2.17 7.30 7.81
C GLY A 72 1.90 7.37 9.31
N TYR A 73 1.94 6.22 9.98
CA TYR A 73 1.72 6.11 11.42
C TYR A 73 2.62 7.03 12.26
N GLU A 74 3.88 7.21 11.85
CA GLU A 74 4.85 8.08 12.54
C GLU A 74 4.43 9.55 12.53
N THR A 75 3.70 10.01 11.51
CA THR A 75 3.17 11.38 11.43
C THR A 75 2.26 11.69 12.61
N TYR A 76 1.42 10.72 13.02
CA TYR A 76 0.56 10.88 14.19
C TYR A 76 1.38 11.02 15.47
N LYS A 77 2.43 10.22 15.63
CA LYS A 77 3.27 10.33 16.82
C LYS A 77 4.02 11.66 16.85
N ARG A 78 4.63 12.07 15.74
CA ARG A 78 5.37 13.33 15.62
C ARG A 78 4.50 14.54 15.97
N ARG A 79 3.32 14.67 15.36
CA ARG A 79 2.40 15.80 15.63
C ARG A 79 1.95 15.83 17.09
N ALA A 80 1.77 14.67 17.72
CA ALA A 80 1.47 14.60 19.15
C ALA A 80 2.63 15.11 20.00
N GLU A 81 3.86 14.64 19.74
CA GLU A 81 5.07 15.06 20.47
C GLU A 81 5.38 16.56 20.28
N GLU A 82 5.04 17.14 19.13
CA GLU A 82 5.19 18.57 18.85
C GLU A 82 4.10 19.43 19.54
N ASN A 83 2.98 18.83 19.97
CA ASN A 83 1.91 19.57 20.62
C ASN A 83 2.32 19.95 22.06
N PRO A 84 2.34 21.26 22.44
CA PRO A 84 2.76 21.70 23.77
C PRO A 84 1.92 21.15 24.94
N THR A 85 0.70 20.71 24.65
CA THR A 85 -0.23 20.16 25.64
C THR A 85 -0.19 18.63 25.71
N TYR A 86 0.56 17.95 24.86
CA TYR A 86 0.70 16.49 24.94
C TYR A 86 1.46 16.08 26.21
N ALA A 87 0.90 15.10 26.92
CA ALA A 87 1.42 14.60 28.19
C ALA A 87 1.72 13.09 28.15
N GLY A 88 1.87 12.54 26.94
CA GLY A 88 2.16 11.13 26.72
C GLY A 88 0.91 10.30 26.40
N ARG A 89 1.15 9.00 26.23
CA ARG A 89 0.17 8.03 25.76
C ARG A 89 0.48 6.64 26.32
N LYS A 90 -0.54 5.82 26.48
CA LYS A 90 -0.43 4.37 26.67
C LYS A 90 -1.24 3.64 25.60
N SER A 91 -0.79 2.48 25.17
CA SER A 91 -1.53 1.63 24.25
C SER A 91 -1.19 0.17 24.41
N GLY A 92 -2.03 -0.66 23.83
CA GLY A 92 -1.66 -2.01 23.50
C GLY A 92 -2.85 -2.75 22.95
N ILE A 93 -2.90 -4.04 23.25
CA ILE A 93 -3.90 -4.96 22.73
C ILE A 93 -4.94 -5.33 23.77
N VAL A 94 -6.12 -5.70 23.28
CA VAL A 94 -7.21 -6.29 24.06
C VAL A 94 -7.27 -7.76 23.70
N VAL A 95 -7.20 -8.62 24.71
CA VAL A 95 -7.18 -10.07 24.53
C VAL A 95 -8.27 -10.75 25.35
N LEU A 96 -8.79 -11.86 24.84
CA LEU A 96 -9.59 -12.80 25.58
C LEU A 96 -8.67 -13.87 26.19
N ARG A 97 -8.72 -14.03 27.50
CA ARG A 97 -7.96 -15.04 28.26
C ARG A 97 -8.95 -15.90 29.06
N GLY A 98 -9.30 -17.06 28.51
CA GLY A 98 -10.47 -17.80 29.01
C GLY A 98 -11.73 -16.97 28.78
N ASP A 99 -12.48 -16.67 29.83
CA ASP A 99 -13.69 -15.83 29.75
C ASP A 99 -13.43 -14.36 30.14
N GLN A 100 -12.18 -13.95 30.31
CA GLN A 100 -11.81 -12.60 30.75
C GLN A 100 -11.27 -11.75 29.60
N VAL A 101 -11.85 -10.56 29.44
CA VAL A 101 -11.30 -9.51 28.58
C VAL A 101 -10.21 -8.77 29.35
N VAL A 102 -9.00 -8.75 28.80
CA VAL A 102 -7.82 -8.15 29.43
C VAL A 102 -7.19 -7.12 28.49
N GLN A 103 -7.01 -5.90 28.99
CA GLN A 103 -6.21 -4.87 28.33
C GLN A 103 -4.75 -5.04 28.71
N LYS A 104 -3.89 -5.23 27.72
CA LYS A 104 -2.44 -5.35 27.88
C LYS A 104 -1.76 -4.15 27.26
N GLU A 105 -0.82 -3.56 27.98
CA GLU A 105 0.08 -2.55 27.42
C GLU A 105 1.11 -3.23 26.51
N GLY A 106 1.39 -2.65 25.34
CA GLY A 106 2.18 -3.27 24.28
C GLY A 106 1.42 -4.33 23.48
N THR A 107 2.13 -5.01 22.58
CA THR A 107 1.54 -5.85 21.52
C THR A 107 1.94 -7.31 21.57
N CYS A 108 2.51 -7.76 22.70
CA CYS A 108 2.90 -9.16 22.88
C CYS A 108 1.67 -10.02 23.19
N LEU A 109 1.32 -10.95 22.30
CA LEU A 109 0.27 -11.95 22.52
C LEU A 109 0.88 -13.21 23.18
N TYR A 110 0.34 -13.62 24.32
CA TYR A 110 0.83 -14.80 25.04
C TYR A 110 0.10 -16.08 24.62
N PRO A 111 0.67 -17.27 24.87
CA PRO A 111 -0.04 -18.52 24.68
C PRO A 111 -1.37 -18.53 25.46
N LYS A 112 -2.41 -19.10 24.85
CA LYS A 112 -3.79 -19.17 25.40
C LYS A 112 -4.52 -17.82 25.50
N GLU A 113 -4.04 -16.80 24.81
CA GLU A 113 -4.75 -15.56 24.60
C GLU A 113 -5.25 -15.48 23.15
N GLU A 114 -6.42 -14.91 22.97
CA GLU A 114 -6.98 -14.56 21.66
C GLU A 114 -7.00 -13.04 21.51
N LEU A 115 -6.44 -12.52 20.43
CA LEU A 115 -6.50 -11.09 20.13
C LEU A 115 -7.91 -10.71 19.69
N ILE A 116 -8.53 -9.74 20.38
CA ILE A 116 -9.88 -9.27 20.05
C ILE A 116 -9.95 -7.77 19.72
N GLY A 117 -8.90 -7.01 20.03
CA GLY A 117 -8.89 -5.57 19.77
C GLY A 117 -7.59 -4.87 20.14
N GLY A 118 -7.62 -3.54 20.05
CA GLY A 118 -6.55 -2.63 20.40
C GLY A 118 -7.09 -1.45 21.19
N TRP A 119 -6.28 -0.85 22.05
CA TRP A 119 -6.69 0.28 22.86
C TRP A 119 -5.59 1.33 22.98
N CYS A 120 -5.99 2.57 23.21
CA CYS A 120 -5.09 3.69 23.40
C CYS A 120 -5.69 4.74 24.36
N ARG A 121 -4.85 5.26 25.25
CA ARG A 121 -5.10 6.38 26.15
C ARG A 121 -4.12 7.49 25.85
N VAL A 122 -4.62 8.67 25.49
CA VAL A 122 -3.81 9.87 25.24
C VAL A 122 -4.05 10.86 26.36
N PHE A 123 -2.98 11.41 26.92
CA PHE A 123 -3.05 12.37 28.01
C PHE A 123 -2.71 13.76 27.48
N ARG A 124 -3.53 14.75 27.85
CA ARG A 124 -3.37 16.13 27.42
C ARG A 124 -3.50 17.08 28.60
N LYS A 125 -2.57 18.03 28.74
CA LYS A 125 -2.63 19.11 29.72
C LYS A 125 -3.61 20.19 29.26
N LYS A 126 -4.60 20.50 30.09
CA LYS A 126 -5.56 21.59 29.84
C LYS A 126 -5.86 22.29 31.16
N ASN A 127 -5.59 23.60 31.22
CA ASN A 127 -5.81 24.42 32.41
C ASN A 127 -5.15 23.88 33.70
N GLY A 128 -4.01 23.20 33.58
CA GLY A 128 -3.30 22.61 34.72
C GLY A 128 -3.75 21.19 35.10
N GLU A 129 -4.80 20.67 34.47
CA GLU A 129 -5.29 19.30 34.67
C GLU A 129 -4.88 18.39 33.51
N ILE A 130 -4.86 17.08 33.76
CA ILE A 130 -4.63 16.05 32.73
C ILE A 130 -5.99 15.51 32.29
N GLU A 131 -6.34 15.77 31.03
CA GLU A 131 -7.49 15.18 30.35
C GLU A 131 -7.05 13.88 29.66
N GLU A 132 -7.82 12.81 29.85
CA GLU A 132 -7.62 11.52 29.17
C GLU A 132 -8.59 11.38 28.00
N THR A 133 -8.06 11.06 26.82
CA THR A 133 -8.84 10.58 25.69
C THR A 133 -8.60 9.10 25.50
N TYR A 134 -9.68 8.31 25.53
CA TYR A 134 -9.63 6.86 25.40
C TYR A 134 -10.28 6.39 24.09
N LYS A 135 -9.62 5.42 23.43
CA LYS A 135 -10.17 4.68 22.30
C LYS A 135 -9.87 3.19 22.43
N GLU A 136 -10.83 2.39 22.02
CA GLU A 136 -10.76 0.95 21.93
C GLU A 136 -11.45 0.51 20.65
N VAL A 137 -10.83 -0.40 19.93
CA VAL A 137 -11.25 -0.84 18.59
C VAL A 137 -11.25 -2.36 18.53
N SER A 138 -12.26 -2.93 17.87
CA SER A 138 -12.35 -4.37 17.68
C SER A 138 -11.49 -4.82 16.50
N LEU A 139 -10.72 -5.89 16.67
CA LEU A 139 -9.96 -6.49 15.57
C LEU A 139 -10.85 -6.83 14.38
N LYS A 140 -12.07 -7.30 14.64
CA LYS A 140 -13.03 -7.77 13.64
C LYS A 140 -13.43 -6.69 12.63
N GLU A 141 -13.44 -5.42 13.04
CA GLU A 141 -13.83 -4.31 12.16
C GLU A 141 -12.74 -3.96 11.14
N TYR A 142 -11.47 -4.27 11.44
CA TYR A 142 -10.32 -3.81 10.66
C TYR A 142 -9.56 -4.94 9.95
N ASP A 143 -9.58 -6.17 10.49
CA ASP A 143 -8.93 -7.30 9.85
C ASP A 143 -9.72 -7.77 8.62
N LYS A 144 -9.31 -7.26 7.45
CA LYS A 144 -9.82 -7.67 6.14
C LYS A 144 -9.04 -8.84 5.52
N GLY A 145 -8.22 -9.56 6.29
CA GLY A 145 -7.44 -10.70 5.82
C GLY A 145 -6.25 -10.34 4.90
N GLN A 146 -5.82 -9.07 4.93
CA GLN A 146 -4.67 -8.60 4.18
C GLN A 146 -3.34 -9.09 4.79
N ALA A 147 -2.25 -9.12 4.01
CA ALA A 147 -1.00 -9.77 4.40
C ALA A 147 -0.41 -9.30 5.75
N ASN A 148 -0.46 -7.99 6.04
CA ASN A 148 0.04 -7.44 7.31
C ASN A 148 -0.84 -7.80 8.51
N TRP A 149 -2.15 -7.90 8.30
CA TRP A 149 -3.08 -8.33 9.35
C TRP A 149 -2.91 -9.81 9.68
N LYS A 150 -2.55 -10.63 8.69
CA LYS A 150 -2.19 -12.05 8.90
C LYS A 150 -0.87 -12.23 9.65
N THR A 151 0.11 -11.35 9.43
CA THR A 151 1.48 -11.53 9.95
C THR A 151 1.78 -10.73 11.21
N LYS A 152 1.15 -9.56 11.40
CA LYS A 152 1.38 -8.64 12.52
C LYS A 152 0.07 -8.06 13.12
N PRO A 153 -0.97 -8.87 13.37
CA PRO A 153 -2.30 -8.37 13.77
C PRO A 153 -2.27 -7.51 15.04
N CYS A 154 -1.47 -7.88 16.03
CA CYS A 154 -1.35 -7.16 17.29
C CYS A 154 -0.80 -5.73 17.10
N THR A 155 0.18 -5.56 16.19
CA THR A 155 0.76 -4.25 15.89
C THR A 155 -0.20 -3.40 15.06
N MET A 156 -0.89 -4.01 14.10
CA MET A 156 -1.85 -3.29 13.25
C MET A 156 -3.00 -2.74 14.08
N ILE A 157 -3.65 -3.57 14.90
CA ILE A 157 -4.81 -3.11 15.68
C ILE A 157 -4.45 -2.05 16.73
N GLU A 158 -3.23 -2.11 17.28
CA GLU A 158 -2.71 -1.05 18.15
C GLU A 158 -2.59 0.28 17.37
N LYS A 159 -2.01 0.26 16.16
CA LYS A 159 -1.86 1.48 15.34
C LYS A 159 -3.19 2.16 15.06
N VAL A 160 -4.23 1.37 14.78
CA VAL A 160 -5.60 1.87 14.61
C VAL A 160 -6.08 2.59 15.86
N ALA A 161 -5.95 1.95 17.03
CA ALA A 161 -6.37 2.55 18.30
C ALA A 161 -5.61 3.86 18.58
N VAL A 162 -4.31 3.89 18.28
CA VAL A 162 -3.44 5.05 18.50
C VAL A 162 -3.81 6.21 17.60
N SER A 163 -3.98 5.96 16.31
CA SER A 163 -4.31 7.01 15.35
C SER A 163 -5.67 7.64 15.68
N GLN A 164 -6.66 6.83 16.06
CA GLN A 164 -7.97 7.33 16.50
C GLN A 164 -7.89 8.15 17.79
N ALA A 165 -7.13 7.69 18.78
CA ALA A 165 -7.01 8.39 20.05
C ALA A 165 -6.29 9.74 19.89
N LEU A 166 -5.23 9.79 19.08
CA LEU A 166 -4.48 11.03 18.84
C LEU A 166 -5.33 12.07 18.08
N ARG A 167 -6.10 11.63 17.07
CA ARG A 167 -7.05 12.51 16.37
C ARG A 167 -8.14 13.04 17.30
N ALA A 168 -8.68 12.19 18.17
CA ALA A 168 -9.69 12.60 19.14
C ALA A 168 -9.13 13.58 20.20
N ALA A 169 -7.89 13.39 20.66
CA ALA A 169 -7.27 14.24 21.67
C ALA A 169 -6.85 15.63 21.13
N PHE A 170 -6.47 15.69 19.85
CA PHE A 170 -5.94 16.89 19.18
C PHE A 170 -6.63 17.18 17.84
N PRO A 171 -7.95 17.39 17.81
CA PRO A 171 -8.71 17.49 16.56
C PRO A 171 -8.22 18.60 15.62
N ARG A 172 -7.68 19.70 16.17
CA ARG A 172 -7.10 20.80 15.38
C ARG A 172 -5.82 20.40 14.66
N ASP A 173 -4.98 19.57 15.28
CA ASP A 173 -3.69 19.18 14.70
C ASP A 173 -3.82 18.07 13.67
N TYR A 174 -4.97 17.41 13.64
CA TYR A 174 -5.28 16.32 12.71
C TYR A 174 -6.48 16.61 11.80
N GLU A 175 -6.94 17.86 11.75
CA GLU A 175 -8.05 18.26 10.88
C GLU A 175 -7.72 17.91 9.42
N GLY A 176 -8.59 17.16 8.74
CA GLY A 176 -8.37 16.71 7.36
C GLY A 176 -7.44 15.48 7.21
N LEU A 177 -6.99 14.87 8.31
CA LEU A 177 -6.34 13.56 8.31
C LEU A 177 -7.35 12.48 8.70
N TYR A 178 -7.78 11.67 7.73
CA TYR A 178 -8.56 10.45 7.99
C TYR A 178 -7.65 9.24 7.78
N THR A 179 -7.73 8.26 8.68
CA THR A 179 -7.08 6.97 8.47
C THR A 179 -7.95 6.11 7.56
N VAL A 180 -7.28 5.35 6.70
CA VAL A 180 -7.91 4.54 5.65
C VAL A 180 -8.90 3.50 6.21
N GLU A 181 -8.66 3.12 7.45
CA GLU A 181 -9.45 2.18 8.24
C GLU A 181 -10.88 2.65 8.56
N GLU A 182 -11.18 3.95 8.45
CA GLU A 182 -12.52 4.52 8.72
C GLU A 182 -13.32 4.85 7.45
N ALA A 183 -12.72 4.67 6.27
CA ALA A 183 -13.33 5.01 4.98
C ALA A 183 -14.14 3.84 4.40
N GLY A 184 -15.30 3.54 4.98
CA GLY A 184 -16.33 2.70 4.36
C GLY A 184 -15.89 1.29 3.87
N PRO A 185 -16.76 0.57 3.14
CA PRO A 185 -16.55 -0.85 2.80
C PRO A 185 -15.26 -1.12 1.98
N GLU A 186 -14.74 -0.12 1.28
CA GLU A 186 -13.61 -0.24 0.35
C GLU A 186 -12.25 0.17 0.95
N GLY A 187 -12.13 0.32 2.28
CA GLY A 187 -10.85 0.66 2.92
C GLY A 187 -9.70 -0.30 2.57
N TYR A 188 -8.59 0.24 2.02
CA TYR A 188 -7.36 -0.48 1.73
C TYR A 188 -6.24 -0.09 2.71
N VAL A 189 -5.58 -1.11 3.25
CA VAL A 189 -4.18 -1.16 3.72
C VAL A 189 -3.48 0.14 4.18
N ASP A 190 -3.22 0.21 5.49
CA ASP A 190 -2.11 1.00 6.02
C ASP A 190 -0.80 0.34 5.57
N ALA A 191 0.03 1.09 4.83
CA ALA A 191 1.35 0.62 4.43
C ALA A 191 2.35 0.92 5.54
N ASP A 192 2.77 -0.16 6.18
CA ASP A 192 4.00 -0.20 6.94
C ASP A 192 5.22 0.07 6.04
N TYR A 193 6.25 0.63 6.66
CA TYR A 193 7.57 0.86 6.07
C TYR A 193 8.07 -0.43 5.40
N HIS A 194 8.14 -0.44 4.07
CA HIS A 194 9.03 -1.36 3.38
C HIS A 194 10.36 -0.64 3.26
N VAL A 195 11.41 -1.26 3.81
CA VAL A 195 12.75 -1.07 3.25
C VAL A 195 12.56 -1.42 1.78
N VAL A 196 12.70 -0.42 0.91
CA VAL A 196 12.73 -0.64 -0.52
C VAL A 196 13.98 -1.49 -0.74
N GLU A 197 13.81 -2.81 -0.88
CA GLU A 197 14.77 -3.52 -1.72
C GLU A 197 14.65 -2.86 -3.08
N GLU A 198 15.74 -2.26 -3.55
CA GLU A 198 15.80 -1.69 -4.89
C GLU A 198 15.34 -2.77 -5.86
N ASP A 199 14.18 -2.57 -6.48
CA ASP A 199 13.69 -3.43 -7.56
C ASP A 199 14.54 -3.08 -8.79
N GLU A 200 15.75 -3.63 -8.79
CA GLU A 200 16.76 -3.35 -9.80
C GLU A 200 16.20 -3.63 -11.20
N PRO A 201 16.58 -2.81 -12.19
CA PRO A 201 16.19 -3.03 -13.57
C PRO A 201 16.70 -4.39 -14.03
N ILE A 202 15.92 -5.05 -14.89
CA ILE A 202 16.25 -6.38 -15.37
C ILE A 202 17.62 -6.41 -16.05
N THR A 203 18.34 -7.50 -15.83
CA THR A 203 19.64 -7.72 -16.47
C THR A 203 19.47 -7.96 -17.96
N GLN A 204 20.55 -7.80 -18.71
CA GLN A 204 20.57 -8.13 -20.14
C GLN A 204 20.22 -9.61 -20.39
N GLU A 205 20.63 -10.51 -19.49
CA GLU A 205 20.31 -11.94 -19.57
C GLU A 205 18.81 -12.21 -19.38
N GLN A 206 18.19 -11.61 -18.36
CA GLN A 206 16.75 -11.70 -18.14
C GLN A 206 15.97 -11.16 -19.35
N ARG A 207 16.39 -10.03 -19.90
CA ARG A 207 15.81 -9.48 -21.13
C ARG A 207 15.91 -10.50 -22.27
N GLN A 208 17.07 -11.11 -22.49
CA GLN A 208 17.24 -12.11 -23.54
C GLN A 208 16.37 -13.34 -23.31
N GLN A 209 16.25 -13.83 -22.07
CA GLN A 209 15.43 -14.99 -21.72
C GLN A 209 13.96 -14.76 -22.04
N MET A 210 13.39 -13.60 -21.69
CA MET A 210 12.00 -13.27 -21.99
C MET A 210 11.73 -13.27 -23.50
N PHE A 211 12.59 -12.60 -24.27
CA PHE A 211 12.44 -12.56 -25.73
C PHE A 211 12.64 -13.94 -26.35
N ALA A 212 13.61 -14.73 -25.87
CA ALA A 212 13.83 -16.08 -26.36
C ALA A 212 12.62 -16.98 -26.11
N LEU A 213 12.02 -16.93 -24.91
CA LEU A 213 10.86 -17.74 -24.55
C LEU A 213 9.65 -17.42 -25.43
N ALA A 214 9.32 -16.14 -25.60
CA ALA A 214 8.19 -15.73 -26.44
C ALA A 214 8.44 -16.04 -27.93
N GLN A 215 9.65 -15.82 -28.43
CA GLN A 215 9.98 -16.07 -29.83
C GLN A 215 10.03 -17.56 -30.17
N ALA A 216 10.48 -18.42 -29.25
CA ALA A 216 10.52 -19.86 -29.45
C ALA A 216 9.12 -20.47 -29.61
N ASN A 217 8.11 -19.92 -28.93
CA ASN A 217 6.75 -20.48 -28.93
C ASN A 217 5.80 -19.80 -29.92
N PHE A 218 5.99 -18.51 -30.21
CA PHE A 218 5.09 -17.74 -31.08
C PHE A 218 5.74 -17.21 -32.36
N GLY A 219 7.05 -17.43 -32.54
CA GLY A 219 7.82 -16.87 -33.64
C GLY A 219 8.21 -15.40 -33.42
N LYS A 220 9.20 -14.92 -34.19
CA LYS A 220 9.85 -13.63 -33.95
C LYS A 220 8.91 -12.42 -33.94
N LYS A 221 7.93 -12.39 -34.86
CA LYS A 221 7.01 -11.25 -35.01
C LYS A 221 5.94 -11.25 -33.91
N LYS A 222 5.19 -12.36 -33.76
CA LYS A 222 4.12 -12.47 -32.76
C LYS A 222 4.66 -12.49 -31.33
N GLY A 223 5.82 -13.09 -31.08
CA GLY A 223 6.47 -13.08 -29.77
C GLY A 223 6.87 -11.67 -29.33
N ASN A 224 7.36 -10.84 -30.25
CA ASN A 224 7.68 -9.44 -29.95
C ASN A 224 6.41 -8.58 -29.73
N GLU A 225 5.37 -8.80 -30.52
CA GLU A 225 4.06 -8.14 -30.33
C GLU A 225 3.42 -8.51 -28.98
N LEU A 226 3.51 -9.79 -28.58
CA LEU A 226 3.05 -10.27 -27.27
C LEU A 226 3.82 -9.62 -26.12
N ILE A 227 5.15 -9.56 -26.19
CA ILE A 227 5.93 -8.87 -25.15
C ILE A 227 5.54 -7.40 -25.09
N ALA A 228 5.39 -6.73 -26.25
CA ALA A 228 5.01 -5.33 -26.31
C ALA A 228 3.63 -5.07 -25.69
N SER A 229 2.65 -5.95 -25.88
CA SER A 229 1.34 -5.82 -25.24
C SER A 229 1.41 -6.06 -23.74
N LEU A 230 2.14 -7.10 -23.30
CA LEU A 230 2.26 -7.44 -21.89
C LEU A 230 2.99 -6.38 -21.08
N ILE A 231 4.05 -5.78 -21.62
CA ILE A 231 4.74 -4.68 -20.93
C ILE A 231 3.89 -3.40 -20.92
N ALA A 232 3.08 -3.16 -21.98
CA ALA A 232 2.17 -2.02 -22.04
C ALA A 232 1.02 -2.14 -21.04
N GLU A 233 0.51 -3.36 -20.78
CA GLU A 233 -0.45 -3.64 -19.70
C GLU A 233 0.12 -3.30 -18.32
N GLU A 234 1.42 -3.50 -18.13
CA GLU A 234 2.14 -3.13 -16.90
C GLU A 234 2.59 -1.65 -16.90
N GLY A 235 2.21 -0.86 -17.92
CA GLY A 235 2.48 0.57 -18.01
C GLY A 235 3.83 0.96 -18.64
N PHE A 236 4.55 0.01 -19.25
CA PHE A 236 5.87 0.25 -19.85
C PHE A 236 5.79 0.35 -21.38
N GLN A 237 6.50 1.33 -21.95
CA GLN A 237 6.64 1.48 -23.41
C GLN A 237 7.78 0.62 -24.00
N SER A 238 8.71 0.17 -23.15
CA SER A 238 9.84 -0.67 -23.55
C SER A 238 10.36 -1.47 -22.37
N THR A 239 11.22 -2.46 -22.65
CA THR A 239 11.91 -3.26 -21.64
C THR A 239 13.12 -2.57 -21.01
N THR A 240 13.43 -1.33 -21.43
CA THR A 240 14.54 -0.54 -20.87
C THR A 240 14.16 0.01 -19.50
N GLY A 241 14.94 -0.32 -18.47
CA GLY A 241 14.67 0.12 -17.09
C GLY A 241 13.47 -0.58 -16.45
N MET A 242 13.00 -1.69 -17.04
CA MET A 242 11.89 -2.46 -16.51
C MET A 242 12.31 -3.18 -15.22
N PRO A 243 11.59 -3.03 -14.10
CA PRO A 243 11.93 -3.66 -12.83
C PRO A 243 11.82 -5.19 -12.85
N THR A 244 12.59 -5.85 -11.99
CA THR A 244 12.61 -7.32 -11.86
C THR A 244 11.25 -7.88 -11.42
N SER A 245 10.47 -7.14 -10.63
CA SER A 245 9.10 -7.56 -10.28
C SER A 245 8.14 -7.58 -11.48
N VAL A 246 8.27 -6.62 -12.39
CA VAL A 246 7.47 -6.54 -13.63
C VAL A 246 7.87 -7.66 -14.56
N TYR A 247 9.18 -7.94 -14.68
CA TYR A 247 9.69 -9.08 -15.43
C TYR A 247 9.07 -10.42 -15.01
N LYS A 248 8.99 -10.70 -13.70
CA LYS A 248 8.42 -11.94 -13.20
C LYS A 248 6.96 -12.11 -13.63
N ARG A 249 6.14 -11.07 -13.50
CA ARG A 249 4.73 -11.09 -13.93
C ARG A 249 4.57 -11.25 -15.44
N VAL A 250 5.41 -10.56 -16.22
CA VAL A 250 5.41 -10.70 -17.69
C VAL A 250 5.80 -12.13 -18.10
N MET A 251 6.79 -12.74 -17.43
CA MET A 251 7.19 -14.12 -17.67
C MET A 251 6.08 -15.13 -17.34
N GLU A 252 5.35 -14.93 -16.24
CA GLU A 252 4.18 -15.74 -15.90
C GLU A 252 3.10 -15.65 -16.98
N LYS A 253 2.76 -14.44 -17.44
CA LYS A 253 1.78 -14.25 -18.52
C LYS A 253 2.23 -14.86 -19.86
N ILE A 254 3.53 -14.83 -20.17
CA ILE A 254 4.08 -15.53 -21.34
C ILE A 254 3.89 -17.05 -21.19
N GLN A 255 4.16 -17.60 -20.00
CA GLN A 255 3.98 -19.02 -19.74
C GLN A 255 2.51 -19.45 -19.84
N GLU A 256 1.58 -18.68 -19.28
CA GLU A 256 0.14 -18.94 -19.41
C GLU A 256 -0.33 -18.91 -20.86
N ALA A 257 0.20 -17.99 -21.67
CA ALA A 257 -0.11 -17.92 -23.09
C ALA A 257 0.39 -19.16 -23.84
N ILE A 258 1.57 -19.68 -23.47
CA ILE A 258 2.14 -20.92 -24.03
C ILE A 258 1.25 -22.11 -23.66
N ASP A 259 0.84 -22.20 -22.40
CA ASP A 259 0.03 -23.32 -21.92
C ASP A 259 -1.36 -23.32 -22.59
N LYS A 260 -1.97 -22.14 -22.77
CA LYS A 260 -3.22 -21.98 -23.54
C LYS A 260 -3.06 -22.38 -25.01
N ALA A 261 -1.94 -22.03 -25.63
CA ALA A 261 -1.66 -22.40 -27.02
C ALA A 261 -1.47 -23.92 -27.18
N LYS A 262 -0.88 -24.59 -26.17
CA LYS A 262 -0.73 -26.05 -26.16
C LYS A 262 -2.03 -26.79 -25.89
N SER A 263 -2.87 -26.29 -24.97
CA SER A 263 -4.20 -26.86 -24.71
C SER A 263 -5.20 -26.66 -25.85
N GLY A 264 -5.00 -25.66 -26.72
CA GLY A 264 -5.80 -25.44 -27.92
C GLY A 264 -5.44 -26.35 -29.10
N ASP A 265 -4.25 -26.98 -29.07
CA ASP A 265 -3.75 -27.88 -30.13
C ASP A 265 -4.24 -29.32 -29.93
N GLU A 266 -4.65 -29.71 -28.72
CA GLU A 266 -5.24 -31.04 -28.44
C GLU A 266 -6.68 -31.20 -28.95
N SER A 267 -7.37 -30.11 -29.28
CA SER A 267 -8.76 -30.16 -29.79
C SER A 267 -8.90 -30.36 -31.31
N LEU A 268 -7.80 -30.56 -32.05
CA LEU A 268 -7.84 -30.70 -33.52
C LEU A 268 -7.36 -32.05 -34.07
N ASN A 269 -7.05 -33.04 -33.22
CA ASN A 269 -6.52 -34.34 -33.67
C ASN A 269 -7.49 -35.54 -33.56
N ASP A 270 -8.79 -35.33 -33.31
CA ASP A 270 -9.77 -36.42 -33.15
C ASP A 270 -10.80 -36.55 -34.29
N GLU A 271 -10.54 -36.00 -35.49
CA GLU A 271 -11.42 -36.13 -36.66
C GLU A 271 -10.82 -36.92 -37.86
N ASP A 272 -9.87 -37.85 -37.64
CA ASP A 272 -9.39 -38.68 -38.76
C ASP A 272 -9.20 -40.17 -38.44
N LYS A 273 -10.24 -40.79 -37.88
CA LYS A 273 -10.43 -42.25 -37.95
C LYS A 273 -11.91 -42.60 -38.17
N GLY A 274 -12.34 -42.58 -39.43
CA GLY A 274 -13.69 -43.03 -39.75
C GLY A 274 -14.10 -42.95 -41.21
N ASN A 275 -13.28 -43.42 -42.15
CA ASN A 275 -13.80 -43.94 -43.41
C ASN A 275 -12.73 -44.72 -44.19
N GLU A 276 -12.79 -46.04 -44.16
CA GLU A 276 -12.44 -46.87 -45.30
C GLU A 276 -13.32 -48.13 -45.26
N SER A 277 -13.81 -48.47 -46.46
CA SER A 277 -14.92 -49.37 -46.77
C SER A 277 -14.59 -50.86 -46.66
#